data_AF-A0A534RJX9-F1
#
_entry.id   AF-A0A534RJX9-F1
#
_cell.length_a   1.000
_cell.length_b   1.000
_cell.length_c   1.000
_cell.angle_alpha   90.00
_cell.angle_beta   90.00
_cell.angle_gamma   90.00
#
_symmetry.space_group_name_H-M   'P 1'
#
loop_
_entity.id
_entity.type
_entity.pdbx_description
1 polymer ?
#
loop_
_entity_poly.entity_id
_entity_poly.type
_entity_poly.pdbx_seq_one_letter_code
_entity_poly.pdbx_strand_id
1 'polypeptide(L)'
;MAPLHRSPGAPPTWAPRLLPPADRQCLGRGGPRTGQARALFEWNYQKQLLRIQADRAEGRTWEEVSTHIFSREFLLERPLLRAIASARKQVLLIDEVDKADPEFEAFLLEVLSDFQVSVPELGTIRARERPVVVLTSNRTRELSEALVRRCLHLFIDFPGPEKESEIIALKVPDLDVHLRTQVSRFVAGLRKLELRKAPSIAETLDWARGLCALGVRELDSAMVRQTLSLVLKHEEDLRKAEGKLGALLAGATGRASAPA
;
A
#
# COMPACT_ATOMS: atom_id res chain seq x y z
N MET A 1 7.79 3.90 -14.10
CA MET A 1 7.58 4.14 -12.67
C MET A 1 6.08 3.96 -12.41
N ALA A 2 5.64 2.89 -11.72
CA ALA A 2 4.27 2.33 -11.81
C ALA A 2 3.47 2.40 -10.49
N PRO A 3 2.77 3.50 -10.22
CA PRO A 3 1.83 3.65 -9.12
C PRO A 3 0.61 2.73 -9.21
N LEU A 4 0.38 1.87 -8.21
CA LEU A 4 -0.73 0.89 -8.22
C LEU A 4 -1.94 1.42 -7.46
N HIS A 5 -2.94 1.94 -8.16
CA HIS A 5 -4.20 2.30 -7.52
C HIS A 5 -5.06 1.07 -7.19
N ARG A 6 -5.87 1.20 -6.15
CA ARG A 6 -6.65 0.11 -5.55
C ARG A 6 -8.06 0.65 -5.29
N SER A 7 -9.09 -0.09 -5.71
CA SER A 7 -10.46 0.21 -5.28
C SER A 7 -10.56 0.10 -3.75
N PRO A 8 -11.33 0.97 -3.06
CA PRO A 8 -11.34 1.08 -1.60
C PRO A 8 -11.45 -0.29 -0.91
N GLY A 9 -10.31 -0.82 -0.46
CA GLY A 9 -10.20 -2.08 0.27
C GLY A 9 -9.28 -3.18 -0.30
N ALA A 10 -8.88 -3.27 -1.58
CA ALA A 10 -8.22 -4.52 -2.12
C ALA A 10 -6.72 -4.81 -1.74
N PRO A 11 -6.37 -5.78 -0.87
CA PRO A 11 -5.07 -5.90 -0.18
C PRO A 11 -3.87 -5.90 -1.14
N PRO A 12 -2.73 -5.31 -0.74
CA PRO A 12 -1.60 -5.02 -1.63
C PRO A 12 -0.77 -6.28 -1.94
N THR A 13 -1.35 -7.47 -1.89
CA THR A 13 -0.58 -8.73 -1.83
C THR A 13 0.12 -9.13 -3.13
N TRP A 14 -0.11 -8.43 -4.25
CA TRP A 14 0.48 -8.76 -5.55
C TRP A 14 1.66 -7.86 -5.94
N ALA A 15 1.66 -6.58 -5.57
CA ALA A 15 2.74 -5.62 -5.88
C ALA A 15 4.15 -6.09 -5.47
N PRO A 16 4.34 -6.80 -4.33
CA PRO A 16 5.67 -7.26 -3.95
C PRO A 16 6.21 -8.28 -4.98
N ARG A 17 5.38 -9.14 -5.56
CA ARG A 17 5.83 -10.35 -6.28
C ARG A 17 6.44 -10.10 -7.66
N LEU A 18 6.31 -8.91 -8.22
CA LEU A 18 6.97 -8.53 -9.48
C LEU A 18 8.41 -8.02 -9.27
N LEU A 19 8.85 -7.89 -8.01
CA LEU A 19 10.18 -7.40 -7.65
C LEU A 19 10.95 -8.45 -6.84
N PRO A 20 12.25 -8.66 -7.12
CA PRO A 20 13.11 -9.53 -6.33
C PRO A 20 13.03 -9.18 -4.83
N PRO A 21 13.08 -10.16 -3.91
CA PRO A 21 12.94 -9.90 -2.47
C PRO A 21 13.98 -8.92 -1.90
N ALA A 22 15.12 -8.75 -2.56
CA ALA A 22 16.18 -7.83 -2.16
C ALA A 22 15.87 -6.34 -2.41
N ASP A 23 14.84 -6.02 -3.22
CA ASP A 23 14.60 -4.66 -3.74
C ASP A 23 13.32 -4.00 -3.17
N ARG A 24 12.69 -4.60 -2.15
CA ARG A 24 11.46 -4.07 -1.54
C ARG A 24 11.77 -3.17 -0.35
N GLN A 25 11.73 -1.86 -0.56
CA GLN A 25 11.65 -0.88 0.53
C GLN A 25 10.27 -0.21 0.51
N CYS A 26 9.41 -0.61 1.45
CA CYS A 26 8.11 0.01 1.67
C CYS A 26 8.26 1.14 2.70
N LEU A 27 7.85 2.37 2.36
CA LEU A 27 7.47 3.33 3.39
C LEU A 27 6.09 2.93 3.93
N GLY A 28 6.06 2.37 5.14
CA GLY A 28 4.86 1.88 5.79
C GLY A 28 4.02 2.97 6.48
N ARG A 29 2.74 2.64 6.65
CA ARG A 29 1.67 3.39 7.35
C ARG A 29 2.11 3.92 8.72
N GLY A 30 2.30 5.23 8.80
CA GLY A 30 2.64 5.93 10.04
C GLY A 30 3.29 7.26 9.69
N GLY A 31 2.49 8.20 9.18
CA GLY A 31 3.01 9.52 8.82
C GLY A 31 3.61 10.22 10.04
N PRO A 32 4.85 10.74 9.96
CA PRO A 32 5.36 11.64 10.98
C PRO A 32 4.79 13.03 10.72
N ARG A 33 4.03 13.56 11.69
CA ARG A 33 3.94 15.01 11.89
C ARG A 33 5.35 15.49 12.22
N THR A 34 5.83 16.52 11.51
CA THR A 34 7.15 17.21 11.59
C THR A 34 8.27 16.73 10.65
N GLY A 35 8.55 17.57 9.65
CA GLY A 35 9.83 17.71 8.92
C GLY A 35 9.95 16.94 7.61
N GLN A 36 9.71 17.59 6.46
CA GLN A 36 9.92 17.03 5.11
C GLN A 36 11.30 16.34 4.95
N ALA A 37 12.35 16.91 5.56
CA ALA A 37 13.69 16.34 5.61
C ALA A 37 13.77 14.98 6.33
N ARG A 38 12.93 14.72 7.35
CA ARG A 38 12.89 13.42 8.05
C ARG A 38 12.42 12.27 7.18
N ALA A 39 11.73 12.55 6.07
CA ALA A 39 11.39 11.52 5.08
C ALA A 39 12.61 11.08 4.26
N LEU A 40 13.66 11.89 4.21
CA LEU A 40 14.92 11.62 3.49
C LEU A 40 16.02 11.11 4.41
N PHE A 41 16.25 11.79 5.52
CA PHE A 41 17.34 11.49 6.42
C PHE A 41 17.12 12.04 7.82
N GLU A 42 17.84 11.49 8.78
CA GLU A 42 17.99 12.05 10.11
C GLU A 42 19.46 11.96 10.53
N TRP A 43 19.93 12.93 11.32
CA TRP A 43 21.25 12.83 11.93
C TRP A 43 21.20 11.91 13.15
N ASN A 44 22.16 11.00 13.25
CA ASN A 44 22.32 10.12 14.41
C ASN A 44 22.99 10.89 15.55
N TYR A 45 22.19 11.68 16.27
CA TYR A 45 22.67 12.49 17.39
C TYR A 45 23.32 11.66 18.49
N GLN A 46 22.86 10.44 18.75
CA GLN A 46 23.48 9.56 19.75
C GLN A 46 24.91 9.20 19.36
N LYS A 47 25.12 8.81 18.10
CA LYS A 47 26.45 8.51 17.57
C LYS A 47 27.34 9.76 17.53
N GLN A 48 26.78 10.92 17.17
CA GLN A 48 27.51 12.20 17.20
C GLN A 48 27.96 12.56 18.63
N LEU A 49 27.09 12.44 19.63
CA LEU A 49 27.43 12.72 21.02
C LEU A 49 28.52 11.77 21.55
N LEU A 50 28.43 10.47 21.24
CA LEU A 50 29.47 9.51 21.59
C LEU A 50 30.81 9.87 20.94
N ARG A 51 30.79 10.30 19.67
CA ARG A 51 32.00 10.75 18.98
C ARG A 51 32.61 11.99 19.62
N ILE A 52 31.80 13.00 19.95
CA ILE A 52 32.25 14.23 20.62
C ILE A 52 32.88 13.91 21.98
N GLN A 53 32.28 13.00 22.75
CA GLN A 53 32.81 12.59 24.06
C GLN A 53 34.15 11.87 23.93
N ALA A 54 34.29 10.95 22.97
CA ALA A 54 35.54 10.25 22.70
C ALA A 54 36.64 11.21 22.26
N ASP A 55 36.35 12.10 21.30
CA ASP A 55 37.33 13.06 20.78
C ASP A 55 37.77 14.09 21.85
N ARG A 56 36.88 14.48 22.78
CA ARG A 56 37.25 15.30 23.94
C ARG A 56 38.17 14.58 24.92
N ALA A 57 37.97 13.28 25.14
CA ALA A 57 38.86 12.48 25.99
C ALA A 57 40.27 12.34 25.37
N GLU A 58 40.36 12.41 24.04
CA GLU A 58 41.62 12.42 23.28
C GLU A 58 42.24 13.82 23.14
N GLY A 59 41.66 14.86 23.74
CA GLY A 59 42.19 16.22 23.73
C GLY A 59 42.03 16.98 22.40
N ARG A 60 41.16 16.52 21.49
CA ARG A 60 40.91 17.20 20.21
C ARG A 60 40.11 18.49 20.40
N THR A 61 40.37 19.46 19.53
CA THR A 61 39.69 20.75 19.53
C THR A 61 38.29 20.68 18.92
N TRP A 62 37.42 21.63 19.24
CA TRP A 62 36.06 21.68 18.68
C TRP A 62 36.04 21.83 17.15
N GLU A 63 36.99 22.57 16.58
CA GLU A 63 37.11 22.79 15.12
C GLU A 63 37.36 21.47 14.37
N GLU A 64 38.23 20.62 14.91
CA GLU A 64 38.51 19.28 14.40
C GLU A 64 37.31 18.34 14.53
N VAL A 65 36.52 18.46 15.61
CA VAL A 65 35.35 17.59 15.85
C VAL A 65 34.15 18.00 15.00
N SER A 66 33.88 19.31 14.90
CA SER A 66 32.68 19.86 14.25
C SER A 66 32.58 19.50 12.76
N THR A 67 33.70 19.41 12.05
CA THR A 67 33.75 19.03 10.63
C THR A 67 33.49 17.54 10.42
N HIS A 68 33.74 16.68 11.42
CA HIS A 68 33.63 15.23 11.30
C HIS A 68 32.23 14.70 11.68
N ILE A 69 31.53 15.38 12.58
CA ILE A 69 30.22 14.93 13.09
C ILE A 69 29.09 15.10 12.08
N PHE A 70 29.23 15.98 11.08
CA PHE A 70 28.26 16.17 9.99
C PHE A 70 28.70 15.45 8.70
N SER A 71 29.10 14.19 8.84
CA SER A 71 29.51 13.33 7.73
C SER A 71 28.48 12.22 7.47
N ARG A 72 28.51 11.64 6.26
CA ARG A 72 27.59 10.56 5.86
C ARG A 72 27.56 9.37 6.83
N GLU A 73 28.63 9.17 7.60
CA GLU A 73 28.71 8.16 8.66
C GLU A 73 27.63 8.33 9.78
N PHE A 74 27.21 9.58 10.04
CA PHE A 74 26.21 9.91 11.03
C PHE A 74 24.83 10.12 10.41
N LEU A 75 24.70 9.99 9.09
CA LEU A 75 23.44 10.20 8.37
C LEU A 75 22.62 8.89 8.33
N LEU A 76 21.46 8.91 8.96
CA LEU A 76 20.47 7.83 8.85
C LEU A 76 19.65 8.05 7.59
N GLU A 77 20.09 7.46 6.48
CA GLU A 77 19.35 7.49 5.21
C GLU A 77 18.00 6.76 5.34
N ARG A 78 16.92 7.47 5.05
CA ARG A 78 15.58 6.89 4.90
C ARG A 78 15.41 6.32 3.49
N PRO A 79 14.35 5.52 3.24
CA PRO A 79 14.23 4.78 1.98
C PRO A 79 14.29 5.65 0.72
N LEU A 80 13.77 6.89 0.76
CA LEU A 80 13.81 7.81 -0.38
C LEU A 80 15.25 8.24 -0.72
N LEU A 81 16.02 8.70 0.28
CA LEU A 81 17.43 9.07 0.06
C LEU A 81 18.28 7.85 -0.30
N ARG A 82 18.06 6.71 0.36
CA ARG A 82 18.77 5.46 0.06
C ARG A 82 18.54 5.02 -1.39
N ALA A 83 17.31 5.15 -1.90
CA ALA A 83 16.98 4.81 -3.28
C ALA A 83 17.69 5.74 -4.28
N ILE A 84 17.76 7.04 -3.97
CA ILE A 84 18.45 8.04 -4.80
C ILE A 84 19.97 7.84 -4.77
N ALA A 85 20.55 7.64 -3.60
CA ALA A 85 21.99 7.50 -3.43
C ALA A 85 22.54 6.12 -3.84
N SER A 86 21.67 5.18 -4.20
CA SER A 86 22.05 3.82 -4.60
C SER A 86 22.88 3.82 -5.89
N ALA A 87 23.96 3.04 -5.90
CA ALA A 87 24.74 2.78 -7.11
C ALA A 87 24.08 1.75 -8.04
N ARG A 88 23.06 1.03 -7.57
CA ARG A 88 22.26 0.09 -8.36
C ARG A 88 20.90 0.70 -8.66
N LYS A 89 20.30 0.30 -9.78
CA LYS A 89 18.92 0.65 -10.13
C LYS A 89 17.95 0.09 -9.08
N GLN A 90 17.20 0.98 -8.44
CA GLN A 90 16.23 0.64 -7.38
C GLN A 90 14.80 0.71 -7.89
N VAL A 91 13.87 0.07 -7.18
CA VAL A 91 12.44 0.30 -7.36
C VAL A 91 11.87 0.89 -6.06
N LEU A 92 11.27 2.08 -6.17
CA LEU A 92 10.79 2.86 -5.04
C LEU A 92 9.25 2.87 -4.99
N LEU A 93 8.66 2.10 -4.07
CA LEU A 93 7.22 2.11 -3.84
C LEU A 93 6.87 3.17 -2.78
N ILE A 94 6.09 4.17 -3.18
CA ILE A 94 5.46 5.16 -2.31
C ILE A 94 3.97 4.80 -2.25
N ASP A 95 3.50 4.41 -1.07
CA ASP A 95 2.15 3.90 -0.88
C ASP A 95 1.20 5.02 -0.41
N GLU A 96 -0.04 5.01 -0.92
CA GLU A 96 -1.14 5.90 -0.50
C GLU A 96 -0.77 7.40 -0.55
N VAL A 97 -0.18 7.86 -1.66
CA VAL A 97 0.27 9.26 -1.83
C VAL A 97 -0.87 10.28 -1.68
N ASP A 98 -2.11 9.86 -1.91
CA ASP A 98 -3.33 10.66 -1.70
C ASP A 98 -3.63 10.99 -0.24
N LYS A 99 -2.97 10.31 0.70
CA LYS A 99 -3.05 10.62 2.14
C LYS A 99 -1.94 11.56 2.61
N ALA A 100 -0.98 11.86 1.75
CA ALA A 100 0.04 12.83 2.07
C ALA A 100 -0.55 14.25 2.08
N ASP A 101 0.08 15.11 2.87
CA ASP A 101 -0.22 16.54 2.83
C ASP A 101 0.34 17.18 1.53
N PRO A 102 -0.22 18.32 1.10
CA PRO A 102 0.24 19.01 -0.11
C PRO A 102 1.73 19.39 -0.07
N GLU A 103 2.25 19.68 1.11
CA GLU A 103 3.66 20.00 1.33
C GLU A 103 4.57 18.83 0.97
N PHE A 104 4.22 17.61 1.40
CA PHE A 104 4.96 16.40 1.05
C PHE A 104 4.83 16.06 -0.43
N GLU A 105 3.67 16.30 -1.06
CA GLU A 105 3.52 16.14 -2.52
C GLU A 105 4.46 17.08 -3.29
N ALA A 106 4.54 18.36 -2.91
CA ALA A 106 5.45 19.32 -3.52
C ALA A 106 6.92 18.92 -3.34
N PHE A 107 7.27 18.45 -2.15
CA PHE A 107 8.59 17.92 -1.85
C PHE A 107 8.92 16.67 -2.68
N LEU A 108 7.99 15.71 -2.80
CA LEU A 108 8.17 14.54 -3.67
C LEU A 108 8.36 14.97 -5.13
N LEU A 109 7.60 15.96 -5.60
CA LEU A 109 7.74 16.50 -6.94
C LEU A 109 9.13 17.08 -7.21
N GLU A 110 9.67 17.84 -6.26
CA GLU A 110 11.02 18.39 -6.34
C GLU A 110 12.06 17.27 -6.47
N VAL A 111 12.00 16.30 -5.56
CA VAL A 111 12.94 15.17 -5.54
C VAL A 111 12.83 14.30 -6.79
N LEU A 112 11.61 14.02 -7.25
CA LEU A 112 11.35 13.17 -8.41
C LEU A 112 11.58 13.88 -9.76
N SER A 113 11.65 15.21 -9.78
CA SER A 113 12.02 15.97 -10.98
C SER A 113 13.48 15.72 -11.34
N ASP A 114 14.37 15.95 -10.38
CA ASP A 114 15.81 16.00 -10.65
C ASP A 114 16.55 14.76 -10.14
N PHE A 115 15.85 13.86 -9.43
CA PHE A 115 16.41 12.71 -8.73
C PHE A 115 17.62 13.10 -7.89
N GLN A 116 17.48 14.18 -7.14
CA GLN A 116 18.53 14.72 -6.28
C GLN A 116 17.95 15.14 -4.94
N VAL A 117 18.80 15.17 -3.93
CA VAL A 117 18.45 15.63 -2.59
C VAL A 117 19.58 16.50 -2.08
N SER A 118 19.26 17.72 -1.67
CA SER A 118 20.22 18.59 -1.00
C SER A 118 20.23 18.27 0.49
N VAL A 119 21.38 17.81 0.98
CA VAL A 119 21.59 17.56 2.41
C VAL A 119 22.50 18.69 2.92
N PRO A 120 22.07 19.45 3.94
CA PRO A 120 22.95 20.40 4.61
C PRO A 120 24.29 19.74 4.98
N GLU A 121 25.37 20.50 4.92
CA GLU A 121 26.76 20.04 5.16
C GLU A 121 27.34 19.02 4.15
N LEU A 122 26.53 18.14 3.54
CA LEU A 122 26.97 17.13 2.57
C LEU A 122 26.78 17.55 1.11
N GLY A 123 26.06 18.65 0.88
CA GLY A 123 25.73 19.15 -0.45
C GLY A 123 24.66 18.31 -1.16
N THR A 124 24.60 18.45 -2.48
CA THR A 124 23.56 17.80 -3.29
C THR A 124 23.96 16.40 -3.69
N ILE A 125 23.18 15.41 -3.24
CA ILE A 125 23.30 14.01 -3.62
C ILE A 125 22.39 13.78 -4.83
N ARG A 126 23.00 13.52 -6.00
CA ARG A 126 22.29 13.18 -7.25
C ARG A 126 22.27 11.67 -7.47
N ALA A 127 21.16 11.15 -7.97
CA ALA A 127 21.04 9.75 -8.35
C ALA A 127 22.04 9.41 -9.46
N ARG A 128 22.82 8.34 -9.22
CA ARG A 128 23.68 7.74 -10.25
C ARG A 128 22.83 6.94 -11.23
N GLU A 129 21.96 6.09 -10.70
CA GLU A 129 20.95 5.33 -11.43
C GLU A 129 19.57 5.84 -11.02
N ARG A 130 18.80 6.39 -11.97
CA ARG A 130 17.43 6.83 -11.67
C ARG A 130 16.59 5.62 -11.28
N PRO A 131 15.94 5.62 -10.09
CA PRO A 131 15.12 4.50 -9.66
C PRO A 131 13.92 4.28 -10.59
N VAL A 132 13.11 3.27 -10.31
CA VAL A 132 11.75 3.15 -10.83
C VAL A 132 10.77 3.35 -9.66
N VAL A 133 10.09 4.49 -9.55
CA VAL A 133 9.10 4.86 -8.53
C VAL A 133 7.76 4.27 -8.86
N VAL A 134 6.91 4.03 -7.87
CA VAL A 134 5.60 3.42 -7.97
C VAL A 134 4.77 4.15 -6.90
N LEU A 135 3.85 5.05 -7.27
CA LEU A 135 3.03 5.89 -6.34
C LEU A 135 1.57 5.40 -6.07
N THR A 136 1.31 4.39 -5.26
CA THR A 136 -0.10 3.94 -5.11
C THR A 136 -1.00 5.05 -4.55
N SER A 137 -2.28 5.06 -4.93
CA SER A 137 -3.28 5.87 -4.24
C SER A 137 -4.65 5.17 -4.22
N ASN A 138 -5.48 5.51 -3.25
CA ASN A 138 -6.85 4.99 -3.16
C ASN A 138 -7.89 6.03 -3.61
N ARG A 139 -7.44 7.16 -4.18
CA ARG A 139 -8.28 8.32 -4.52
C ARG A 139 -9.14 8.81 -3.36
N THR A 140 -8.62 8.76 -2.13
CA THR A 140 -9.29 9.42 -0.99
C THR A 140 -9.27 10.93 -1.13
N ARG A 141 -8.27 11.45 -1.85
CA ARG A 141 -8.12 12.85 -2.24
C ARG A 141 -7.63 12.90 -3.68
N GLU A 142 -7.98 13.97 -4.39
CA GLU A 142 -7.37 14.28 -5.68
C GLU A 142 -5.90 14.67 -5.48
N LEU A 143 -5.03 14.05 -6.28
CA LEU A 143 -3.62 14.40 -6.34
C LEU A 143 -3.44 15.70 -7.11
N SER A 144 -2.38 16.44 -6.78
CA SER A 144 -2.05 17.66 -7.51
C SER A 144 -1.87 17.40 -9.01
N GLU A 145 -2.36 18.31 -9.85
CA GLU A 145 -2.19 18.20 -11.32
C GLU A 145 -0.70 18.08 -11.71
N ALA A 146 0.18 18.75 -10.96
CA ALA A 146 1.61 18.72 -11.17
C ALA A 146 2.22 17.31 -11.02
N LEU A 147 1.68 16.49 -10.11
CA LEU A 147 2.08 15.10 -9.92
C LEU A 147 1.48 14.21 -11.01
N VAL A 148 0.20 14.38 -11.30
CA VAL A 148 -0.52 13.59 -12.32
C VAL A 148 0.12 13.77 -13.70
N ARG A 149 0.44 15.01 -14.10
CA ARG A 149 1.04 15.31 -15.42
C ARG A 149 2.46 14.77 -15.62
N ARG A 150 3.16 14.40 -14.54
CA ARG A 150 4.52 13.83 -14.57
C ARG A 150 4.54 12.31 -14.43
N CYS A 151 3.38 11.67 -14.31
CA CYS A 151 3.25 10.25 -14.07
C CYS A 151 2.50 9.54 -15.21
N LEU A 152 2.91 8.30 -15.52
CA LEU A 152 2.08 7.39 -16.31
C LEU A 152 0.97 6.84 -15.39
N HIS A 153 -0.28 7.02 -15.80
CA HIS A 153 -1.43 6.66 -14.99
C HIS A 153 -2.04 5.33 -15.44
N LEU A 154 -2.15 4.37 -14.51
CA LEU A 154 -2.79 3.07 -14.74
C LEU A 154 -3.99 2.92 -13.80
N PHE A 155 -5.16 2.69 -14.38
CA PHE A 155 -6.36 2.34 -13.64
C PHE A 155 -6.36 0.83 -13.38
N ILE A 156 -6.60 0.43 -12.14
CA ILE A 156 -6.68 -0.98 -11.74
C ILE A 156 -8.02 -1.17 -11.04
N ASP A 157 -8.91 -1.85 -11.73
CA ASP A 157 -10.22 -2.22 -11.21
C ASP A 157 -10.13 -3.49 -10.37
N PHE A 158 -11.25 -3.82 -9.72
CA PHE A 158 -11.40 -5.10 -9.06
C PHE A 158 -11.21 -6.25 -10.07
N PRO A 159 -10.54 -7.35 -9.66
CA PRO A 159 -10.43 -8.53 -10.51
C PRO A 159 -11.83 -9.09 -10.81
N GLY A 160 -11.97 -9.70 -11.99
CA GLY A 160 -13.13 -10.53 -12.30
C GLY A 160 -13.23 -11.73 -11.34
N PRO A 161 -14.41 -12.37 -11.23
CA PRO A 161 -14.65 -13.45 -10.28
C PRO A 161 -13.72 -14.64 -10.50
N GLU A 162 -13.30 -14.93 -11.73
CA GLU A 162 -12.35 -15.99 -12.05
C GLU A 162 -10.98 -15.69 -11.44
N LYS A 163 -10.48 -14.46 -11.64
CA LYS A 163 -9.19 -14.03 -11.12
C LYS A 163 -9.20 -13.91 -9.60
N GLU A 164 -10.31 -13.47 -9.02
CA GLU A 164 -10.46 -13.43 -7.57
C GLU A 164 -10.50 -14.84 -6.96
N SER A 165 -11.12 -15.81 -7.64
CA SER A 165 -11.10 -17.22 -7.21
C SER A 165 -9.68 -17.78 -7.18
N GLU A 166 -8.84 -17.46 -8.17
CA GLU A 166 -7.40 -17.80 -8.16
C GLU A 166 -6.66 -17.15 -6.97
N ILE A 167 -6.98 -15.90 -6.64
CA ILE A 167 -6.38 -15.20 -5.50
C ILE A 167 -6.79 -15.90 -4.19
N ILE A 168 -8.05 -16.29 -4.04
CA ILE A 168 -8.53 -17.04 -2.87
C ILE A 168 -7.81 -18.38 -2.81
N ALA A 169 -7.68 -19.11 -3.93
CA ALA A 169 -6.96 -20.39 -4.00
C ALA A 169 -5.52 -20.28 -3.46
N LEU A 170 -4.82 -19.18 -3.78
CA LEU A 170 -3.45 -18.94 -3.32
C LEU A 170 -3.35 -18.54 -1.84
N LYS A 171 -4.43 -18.00 -1.25
CA LYS A 171 -4.42 -17.38 0.09
C LYS A 171 -5.21 -18.15 1.14
N VAL A 172 -6.13 -19.01 0.71
CA VAL A 172 -7.00 -19.87 1.49
C VAL A 172 -7.08 -21.22 0.76
N PRO A 173 -5.99 -22.01 0.75
CA PRO A 173 -5.91 -23.24 -0.05
C PRO A 173 -6.91 -24.31 0.39
N ASP A 174 -7.31 -24.30 1.67
CA ASP A 174 -8.23 -25.27 2.26
C ASP A 174 -9.71 -25.04 1.86
N LEU A 175 -10.03 -23.90 1.25
CA LEU A 175 -11.39 -23.62 0.80
C LEU A 175 -11.71 -24.42 -0.46
N ASP A 176 -12.85 -25.10 -0.48
CA ASP A 176 -13.28 -25.90 -1.63
C ASP A 176 -13.39 -25.06 -2.93
N VAL A 177 -13.13 -25.67 -4.09
CA VAL A 177 -13.15 -25.00 -5.41
C VAL A 177 -14.54 -24.43 -5.73
N HIS A 178 -15.59 -25.18 -5.39
CA HIS A 178 -16.96 -24.76 -5.60
C HIS A 178 -17.28 -23.52 -4.77
N LEU A 179 -16.96 -23.58 -3.47
CA LEU A 179 -17.21 -22.47 -2.55
C LEU A 179 -16.40 -21.22 -2.89
N ARG A 180 -15.13 -21.37 -3.31
CA ARG A 180 -14.32 -20.24 -3.83
C ARG A 180 -15.01 -19.51 -4.98
N THR A 181 -15.51 -20.27 -5.95
CA THR A 181 -16.21 -19.71 -7.13
C THR A 181 -17.49 -18.98 -6.73
N GLN A 182 -18.27 -19.55 -5.80
CA GLN A 182 -19.47 -18.92 -5.27
C GLN A 182 -19.14 -17.61 -4.54
N VAL A 183 -18.13 -17.61 -3.67
CA VAL A 183 -17.67 -16.42 -2.93
C VAL A 183 -17.24 -15.31 -3.89
N SER A 184 -16.39 -15.62 -4.88
CA SER A 184 -15.91 -14.62 -5.85
C SER A 184 -17.05 -14.02 -6.68
N ARG A 185 -18.01 -14.85 -7.13
CA ARG A 185 -19.18 -14.36 -7.87
C ARG A 185 -20.12 -13.53 -6.99
N PHE A 186 -20.34 -13.96 -5.75
CA PHE A 186 -21.17 -13.24 -4.80
C PHE A 186 -20.60 -11.83 -4.53
N VAL A 187 -19.30 -11.74 -4.24
CA VAL A 187 -18.62 -10.46 -4.03
C VAL A 187 -18.62 -9.60 -5.30
N ALA A 188 -18.41 -10.20 -6.48
CA ALA A 188 -18.52 -9.48 -7.74
C ALA A 188 -19.94 -8.90 -7.93
N GLY A 189 -20.98 -9.61 -7.50
CA GLY A 189 -22.35 -9.11 -7.44
C GLY A 189 -22.53 -7.95 -6.45
N LEU A 190 -21.95 -8.07 -5.24
CA LEU A 190 -21.97 -6.98 -4.25
C LEU A 190 -21.34 -5.70 -4.77
N ARG A 191 -20.23 -5.79 -5.50
CA ARG A 191 -19.52 -4.64 -6.08
C ARG A 191 -20.32 -3.92 -7.17
N LYS A 192 -21.36 -4.54 -7.74
CA LYS A 192 -22.29 -3.91 -8.68
C LYS A 192 -23.40 -3.13 -7.99
N LEU A 193 -23.52 -3.24 -6.66
CA LEU A 193 -24.47 -2.45 -5.89
C LEU A 193 -23.87 -1.08 -5.57
N GLU A 194 -24.73 -0.07 -5.44
CA GLU A 194 -24.37 1.27 -4.97
C GLU A 194 -24.13 1.26 -3.46
N LEU A 195 -23.04 0.62 -3.05
CA LEU A 195 -22.57 0.55 -1.67
C LEU A 195 -21.75 1.80 -1.34
N ARG A 196 -21.81 2.23 -0.08
CA ARG A 196 -20.94 3.29 0.43
C ARG A 196 -19.48 2.90 0.29
N LYS A 197 -19.15 1.65 0.63
CA LYS A 197 -17.82 1.08 0.40
C LYS A 197 -17.93 -0.33 -0.15
N ALA A 198 -17.61 -0.49 -1.43
CA ALA A 198 -17.56 -1.79 -2.06
C ALA A 198 -16.53 -2.69 -1.34
N PRO A 199 -16.87 -3.96 -1.08
CA PRO A 199 -15.96 -4.88 -0.44
C PRO A 199 -14.82 -5.21 -1.37
N SER A 200 -13.66 -5.47 -0.81
CA SER A 200 -12.50 -5.75 -1.61
C SER A 200 -12.02 -7.18 -1.51
N ILE A 201 -10.91 -7.45 -2.18
CA ILE A 201 -10.22 -8.72 -2.06
C ILE A 201 -9.82 -9.02 -0.58
N ALA A 202 -9.62 -8.02 0.29
CA ALA A 202 -9.18 -8.23 1.68
C ALA A 202 -10.34 -8.76 2.49
N GLU A 203 -11.47 -8.06 2.43
CA GLU A 203 -12.72 -8.52 3.04
C GLU A 203 -13.19 -9.84 2.42
N THR A 204 -12.94 -10.08 1.13
CA THR A 204 -13.24 -11.37 0.47
C THR A 204 -12.40 -12.52 1.03
N LEU A 205 -11.10 -12.28 1.24
CA LEU A 205 -10.20 -13.28 1.83
C LEU A 205 -10.55 -13.55 3.30
N ASP A 206 -10.91 -12.51 4.05
CA ASP A 206 -11.31 -12.67 5.45
C ASP A 206 -12.63 -13.44 5.55
N TRP A 207 -13.58 -13.18 4.65
CA TRP A 207 -14.82 -13.95 4.55
C TRP A 207 -14.56 -15.41 4.14
N ALA A 208 -13.71 -15.64 3.13
CA ALA A 208 -13.29 -16.97 2.72
C ALA A 208 -12.65 -17.77 3.88
N ARG A 209 -11.79 -17.14 4.68
CA ARG A 209 -11.24 -17.77 5.90
C ARG A 209 -12.33 -18.07 6.93
N GLY A 210 -13.26 -17.14 7.14
CA GLY A 210 -14.39 -17.34 8.05
C GLY A 210 -15.24 -18.53 7.64
N LEU A 211 -15.60 -18.63 6.36
CA LEU A 211 -16.38 -19.76 5.83
C LEU A 211 -15.63 -21.10 5.96
N CYS A 212 -14.32 -21.09 5.70
CA CYS A 212 -13.46 -22.26 5.89
C CYS A 212 -13.45 -22.72 7.36
N ALA A 213 -13.27 -21.78 8.30
CA ALA A 213 -13.26 -22.07 9.73
C ALA A 213 -14.60 -22.59 10.25
N LEU A 214 -15.70 -22.14 9.65
CA LEU A 214 -17.06 -22.62 9.93
C LEU A 214 -17.39 -23.96 9.26
N GLY A 215 -16.48 -24.52 8.44
CA GLY A 215 -16.70 -25.79 7.74
C GLY A 215 -17.80 -25.72 6.67
N VAL A 216 -18.09 -24.52 6.16
CA VAL A 216 -19.12 -24.30 5.13
C VAL A 216 -18.67 -24.94 3.81
N ARG A 217 -19.60 -25.57 3.11
CA ARG A 217 -19.34 -26.20 1.79
C ARG A 217 -20.08 -25.54 0.64
N GLU A 218 -21.21 -24.87 0.91
CA GLU A 218 -22.02 -24.16 -0.07
C GLU A 218 -22.55 -22.87 0.56
N LEU A 219 -22.68 -21.81 -0.23
CA LEU A 219 -23.34 -20.58 0.21
C LEU A 219 -24.87 -20.75 0.19
N ASP A 220 -25.48 -20.59 1.36
CA ASP A 220 -26.93 -20.44 1.50
C ASP A 220 -27.30 -19.08 2.12
N SER A 221 -28.60 -18.76 2.10
CA SER A 221 -29.13 -17.49 2.61
C SER A 221 -28.88 -17.27 4.10
N ALA A 222 -28.95 -18.32 4.91
CA ALA A 222 -28.76 -18.21 6.35
C ALA A 222 -27.29 -17.92 6.69
N MET A 223 -26.37 -18.66 6.07
CA MET A 223 -24.93 -18.52 6.26
C MET A 223 -24.44 -17.16 5.79
N VAL A 224 -24.92 -16.69 4.63
CA VAL A 224 -24.55 -15.36 4.15
C VAL A 224 -25.03 -14.30 5.13
N ARG A 225 -26.28 -14.31 5.60
CA ARG A 225 -26.77 -13.31 6.57
C ARG A 225 -25.94 -13.27 7.85
N GLN A 226 -25.55 -14.43 8.37
CA GLN A 226 -24.74 -14.51 9.60
C GLN A 226 -23.30 -14.02 9.41
N THR A 227 -22.76 -14.09 8.19
CA THR A 227 -21.35 -13.80 7.91
C THR A 227 -21.12 -12.54 7.08
N LEU A 228 -22.18 -11.89 6.58
CA LEU A 228 -22.09 -10.73 5.69
C LEU A 228 -21.38 -9.53 6.33
N SER A 229 -21.43 -9.41 7.66
CA SER A 229 -20.71 -8.39 8.45
C SER A 229 -19.18 -8.54 8.38
N LEU A 230 -18.67 -9.71 7.98
CA LEU A 230 -17.25 -9.90 7.68
C LEU A 230 -16.86 -9.15 6.40
N VAL A 231 -17.79 -9.04 5.44
CA VAL A 231 -17.58 -8.42 4.13
C VAL A 231 -17.95 -6.93 4.13
N LEU A 232 -19.11 -6.59 4.69
CA LEU A 232 -19.65 -5.23 4.69
C LEU A 232 -19.62 -4.64 6.10
N LYS A 233 -19.03 -3.45 6.24
CA LYS A 233 -18.80 -2.79 7.55
C LYS A 233 -19.83 -1.71 7.88
N HIS A 234 -20.68 -1.35 6.93
CA HIS A 234 -21.71 -0.32 7.10
C HIS A 234 -23.09 -0.96 7.14
N GLU A 235 -23.92 -0.55 8.09
CA GLU A 235 -25.26 -1.11 8.27
C GLU A 235 -26.18 -0.87 7.06
N GLU A 236 -26.07 0.30 6.43
CA GLU A 236 -26.80 0.61 5.19
C GLU A 236 -26.42 -0.33 4.04
N ASP A 237 -25.13 -0.65 3.91
CA ASP A 237 -24.63 -1.59 2.89
C ASP A 237 -25.12 -3.01 3.17
N LEU A 238 -25.18 -3.42 4.44
CA LEU A 238 -25.77 -4.69 4.86
C LEU A 238 -27.24 -4.78 4.46
N ARG A 239 -28.06 -3.78 4.82
CA ARG A 239 -29.49 -3.76 4.46
C ARG A 239 -29.72 -3.80 2.95
N LYS A 240 -28.91 -3.05 2.17
CA LYS A 240 -28.96 -3.07 0.70
C LYS A 240 -28.64 -4.45 0.12
N ALA A 241 -27.60 -5.09 0.65
CA ALA A 241 -27.20 -6.42 0.22
C ALA A 241 -28.24 -7.49 0.61
N GLU A 242 -28.81 -7.42 1.82
CA GLU A 242 -29.88 -8.30 2.27
C GLU A 242 -31.13 -8.20 1.40
N GLY A 243 -31.53 -7.00 1.01
CA GLY A 243 -32.67 -6.78 0.10
C GLY A 243 -32.48 -7.41 -1.28
N LYS A 244 -31.23 -7.67 -1.70
CA LYS A 244 -30.89 -8.29 -2.99
C LYS A 244 -30.28 -9.70 -2.84
N LEU A 245 -30.36 -10.29 -1.65
CA LEU A 245 -29.66 -11.53 -1.31
C LEU A 245 -30.03 -12.70 -2.23
N GLY A 246 -31.31 -12.85 -2.57
CA GLY A 246 -31.78 -13.93 -3.45
C GLY A 246 -31.15 -13.86 -4.85
N ALA A 247 -31.14 -12.68 -5.46
CA ALA A 247 -30.51 -12.45 -6.76
C ALA A 247 -28.98 -12.65 -6.71
N LEU A 248 -28.32 -12.18 -5.64
CA LEU A 248 -26.87 -12.36 -5.45
C LEU A 248 -26.49 -13.85 -5.30
N LEU A 249 -27.26 -14.60 -4.52
CA LEU A 249 -27.05 -16.05 -4.33
C LEU A 249 -27.33 -16.85 -5.59
N ALA A 250 -28.39 -16.51 -6.34
CA ALA A 250 -28.69 -17.12 -7.63
C ALA A 250 -27.51 -16.94 -8.60
N GLY A 251 -27.01 -15.70 -8.74
CA GLY A 251 -25.84 -15.40 -9.56
C GLY A 251 -24.55 -16.09 -9.09
N ALA A 252 -24.37 -16.26 -7.77
CA ALA A 252 -23.20 -16.90 -7.20
C ALA A 252 -23.17 -18.43 -7.40
N THR A 253 -24.30 -19.08 -7.13
CA THR A 253 -24.48 -20.54 -7.20
C THR A 253 -24.65 -21.04 -8.64
N GLY A 254 -24.91 -20.14 -9.60
CA GLY A 254 -25.23 -20.51 -10.99
C GLY A 254 -26.64 -21.09 -11.14
N ARG A 255 -27.48 -21.01 -10.09
CA ARG A 255 -28.90 -21.37 -10.16
C ARG A 255 -29.64 -20.17 -10.75
N ALA A 256 -30.35 -20.34 -11.87
CA ALA A 256 -31.23 -19.30 -12.39
C ALA A 256 -32.21 -18.87 -11.29
N SER A 257 -32.37 -17.56 -11.08
CA SER A 257 -33.31 -17.03 -10.08
C SER A 257 -34.72 -17.52 -10.42
N ALA A 258 -35.31 -18.33 -9.55
CA ALA A 258 -36.76 -18.53 -9.59
C ALA A 258 -37.44 -17.20 -9.22
N PRO A 259 -38.45 -16.74 -9.98
CA PRO A 259 -39.16 -15.51 -9.67
C PRO A 259 -40.07 -15.74 -8.46
N ALA A 260 -40.03 -14.82 -7.50
CA ALA A 260 -41.12 -14.54 -6.58
C ALA A 260 -41.00 -13.08 -6.10
#